data_AF-A0A2D7S1E5-F1
#
_entry.id   AF-A0A2D7S1E5-F1
#
_cell.length_a   1.000
_cell.length_b   1.000
_cell.length_c   1.000
_cell.angle_alpha   90.00
_cell.angle_beta   90.00
_cell.angle_gamma   90.00
#
_symmetry.space_group_name_H-M   'P 1'
#
loop_
_entity.id
_entity.type
_entity.pdbx_description
1 polymer ?
#
loop_
_entity_poly.entity_id
_entity_poly.type
_entity_poly.pdbx_seq_one_letter_code
_entity_poly.pdbx_strand_id
1 'polypeptide(L)'
;MGIIRIIFINFLVFSTLHLSAQSRYDTVYFSENKFIKHIVQGGESLKSIAQKYNVTTSEIKQSNELEKRLFYNQVLYIPIHSEKKDYKSNSILSKVDASVINVALLMPYYLPQNDSMYNTESEIDLVQQYYNKSEPALSFHIGVSLAIDSLRKSGKNIVLHTFDTNQDSLVVKKIVYSNELKDMDIIIGPMYSSLFEILCRKYGKNTNKILISPLSRDKKKISKYTAAYQIALTHKVQADMLTNYLIKNKLRERIIILHDNGLQDLARYVKYKFKKKDKIVNSFLVVDTPVDSIRKYFVEKQNVLLLSKNKVFISTMLGSIGSIDSISTVFSFESIMSYDNLDITNLMELDVHIPNSRGIDISNNYDLNFMLLFEQEYGTNTRQYSKEGYDIVMHFCGNNNIYDFNRNIGGCNENSSAEIFHYVDYELLPVE
;
A
#
# COMPACT_ATOMS: atom_id res chain seq x y z
N MET A 1 8.76 -49.34 29.60
CA MET A 1 9.95 -50.21 29.61
C MET A 1 9.77 -51.20 28.46
N GLY A 2 10.48 -51.18 27.34
CA GLY A 2 11.83 -50.72 27.02
C GLY A 2 12.57 -51.93 26.46
N ILE A 3 12.89 -51.91 25.15
CA ILE A 3 13.78 -52.79 24.36
C ILE A 3 13.68 -52.24 22.91
N ILE A 4 14.66 -52.13 22.01
CA ILE A 4 16.13 -52.10 21.94
C ILE A 4 16.44 -51.79 20.45
N ARG A 5 17.54 -51.06 20.18
CA ARG A 5 18.44 -51.05 18.99
C ARG A 5 18.05 -51.83 17.72
N ILE A 6 18.42 -51.27 16.55
CA ILE A 6 19.54 -51.75 15.69
C ILE A 6 19.88 -50.71 14.61
N ILE A 7 21.19 -50.59 14.31
CA ILE A 7 21.88 -49.69 13.37
C ILE A 7 22.32 -50.52 12.14
N PHE A 8 22.71 -49.85 11.03
CA PHE A 8 23.43 -50.29 9.80
C PHE A 8 22.49 -50.64 8.61
N ILE A 9 22.65 -50.22 7.34
CA ILE A 9 23.76 -49.68 6.51
C ILE A 9 23.20 -48.94 5.28
N ASN A 10 23.98 -47.96 4.80
CA ASN A 10 23.93 -47.26 3.51
C ASN A 10 23.47 -48.08 2.29
N PHE A 11 22.61 -47.50 1.47
CA PHE A 11 22.76 -47.55 0.01
C PHE A 11 22.22 -46.27 -0.63
N LEU A 12 23.10 -45.57 -1.34
CA LEU A 12 22.83 -44.33 -2.06
C LEU A 12 22.79 -44.70 -3.54
N VAL A 13 21.59 -44.80 -4.15
CA VAL A 13 21.41 -44.67 -5.61
C VAL A 13 20.10 -43.95 -5.89
N PHE A 14 20.24 -42.98 -6.78
CA PHE A 14 19.29 -41.97 -7.23
C PHE A 14 18.05 -42.50 -7.98
N SER A 15 17.11 -41.56 -8.13
CA SER A 15 16.04 -41.47 -9.14
C SER A 15 14.73 -42.23 -8.84
N THR A 16 13.67 -41.47 -8.56
CA THR A 16 12.68 -41.00 -9.54
C THR A 16 11.88 -39.83 -8.97
N LEU A 17 11.38 -38.99 -9.87
CA LEU A 17 10.60 -37.78 -9.64
C LEU A 17 9.31 -38.03 -8.85
N HIS A 18 8.88 -37.05 -8.05
CA HIS A 18 7.56 -36.45 -8.21
C HIS A 18 7.47 -35.10 -7.47
N LEU A 19 6.88 -34.14 -8.19
CA LEU A 19 6.23 -32.90 -7.74
C LEU A 19 5.82 -32.87 -6.25
N SER A 20 6.07 -31.72 -5.62
CA SER A 20 5.13 -31.19 -4.63
C SER A 20 5.06 -29.67 -4.71
N ALA A 21 4.16 -29.19 -5.57
CA ALA A 21 3.42 -27.96 -5.31
C ALA A 21 2.08 -28.35 -4.68
N GLN A 22 1.94 -28.11 -3.37
CA GLN A 22 0.69 -27.79 -2.67
C GLN A 22 1.07 -27.27 -1.27
N SER A 23 0.57 -26.11 -0.82
CA SER A 23 -0.48 -25.94 0.21
C SER A 23 -0.16 -26.43 1.63
N ARG A 24 -0.54 -25.64 2.67
CA ARG A 24 -0.68 -26.02 4.10
C ARG A 24 0.58 -26.32 4.96
N TYR A 25 1.78 -25.86 4.63
CA TYR A 25 3.00 -26.38 5.31
C TYR A 25 3.70 -25.57 6.40
N ASP A 26 3.03 -24.63 7.07
CA ASP A 26 3.61 -24.05 8.30
C ASP A 26 2.83 -24.39 9.58
N THR A 27 1.67 -25.06 9.51
CA THR A 27 1.01 -25.57 10.73
C THR A 27 1.41 -27.02 10.97
N VAL A 28 2.04 -27.31 12.11
CA VAL A 28 2.42 -28.67 12.52
C VAL A 28 1.59 -29.06 13.73
N TYR A 29 1.11 -30.31 13.76
CA TYR A 29 0.41 -30.87 14.90
C TYR A 29 1.34 -31.82 15.64
N PHE A 30 1.59 -31.56 16.92
CA PHE A 30 2.30 -32.48 17.81
C PHE A 30 1.37 -32.85 18.96
N SER A 31 1.05 -34.15 19.11
CA SER A 31 0.25 -34.67 20.23
C SER A 31 -1.05 -33.87 20.48
N GLU A 32 -1.85 -33.65 19.43
CA GLU A 32 -3.11 -32.88 19.42
C GLU A 32 -2.99 -31.36 19.65
N ASN A 33 -1.77 -30.84 19.88
CA ASN A 33 -1.51 -29.40 19.97
C ASN A 33 -1.09 -28.83 18.61
N LYS A 34 -1.62 -27.64 18.27
CA LYS A 34 -1.38 -26.95 17.00
C LYS A 34 -0.23 -25.96 17.15
N PHE A 35 0.75 -26.04 16.25
CA PHE A 35 1.93 -25.17 16.22
C PHE A 35 2.07 -24.49 14.87
N ILE A 36 2.58 -23.26 14.85
CA ILE A 36 3.06 -22.59 13.64
C ILE A 36 4.58 -22.69 13.58
N LYS A 37 5.10 -23.07 12.42
CA LYS A 37 6.51 -23.00 12.08
C LYS A 37 6.86 -21.55 11.75
N HIS A 38 7.77 -20.98 12.52
CA HIS A 38 8.30 -19.64 12.36
C HIS A 38 9.80 -19.73 12.12
N ILE A 39 10.32 -19.00 11.12
CA ILE A 39 11.77 -18.93 10.85
C ILE A 39 12.27 -17.57 11.33
N VAL A 40 13.15 -17.59 12.33
CA VAL A 40 13.70 -16.38 12.98
C VAL A 40 14.42 -15.53 11.95
N GLN A 41 13.91 -14.32 11.73
CA GLN A 41 14.50 -13.31 10.86
C GLN A 41 15.53 -12.47 11.62
N GLY A 42 16.37 -11.74 10.88
CA GLY A 42 17.33 -10.80 11.47
C GLY A 42 16.58 -9.70 12.24
N GLY A 43 16.98 -9.45 13.50
CA GLY A 43 16.34 -8.44 14.36
C GLY A 43 15.19 -8.94 15.23
N GLU A 44 14.69 -10.17 15.02
CA GLU A 44 13.66 -10.75 15.91
C GLU A 44 14.26 -11.21 17.25
N SER A 45 13.51 -10.98 18.34
CA SER A 45 13.81 -11.49 19.68
C SER A 45 12.71 -12.45 20.12
N LEU A 46 12.97 -13.30 21.12
CA LEU A 46 11.90 -14.15 21.70
C LEU A 46 10.69 -13.32 22.13
N LYS A 47 10.91 -12.09 22.60
CA LYS A 47 9.84 -11.17 23.02
C LYS A 47 9.02 -10.68 21.83
N SER A 48 9.65 -10.27 20.73
CA SER A 48 8.93 -9.81 19.53
C SER A 48 8.19 -10.96 18.84
N ILE A 49 8.77 -12.16 18.81
CA ILE A 49 8.11 -13.38 18.30
C ILE A 49 6.93 -13.77 19.20
N ALA A 50 7.10 -13.74 20.53
CA ALA A 50 6.03 -14.00 21.48
C ALA A 50 4.85 -13.03 21.31
N GLN A 51 5.14 -11.74 21.16
CA GLN A 51 4.13 -10.72 20.87
C GLN A 51 3.42 -10.96 19.53
N LYS A 52 4.18 -11.27 18.47
CA LYS A 52 3.67 -11.55 17.12
C LYS A 52 2.65 -12.69 17.09
N TYR A 53 2.86 -13.73 17.90
CA TYR A 53 1.98 -14.90 17.94
C TYR A 53 1.03 -14.92 19.16
N ASN A 54 0.99 -13.85 19.94
CA ASN A 54 0.22 -13.74 21.19
C ASN A 54 0.42 -14.94 22.13
N VAL A 55 1.69 -15.31 22.33
CA VAL A 55 2.13 -16.32 23.30
C VAL A 55 3.15 -15.71 24.25
N THR A 56 3.55 -16.44 25.28
CA THR A 56 4.64 -16.04 26.17
C THR A 56 5.99 -16.51 25.67
N THR A 57 7.05 -15.78 26.03
CA THR A 57 8.43 -16.21 25.73
C THR A 57 8.79 -17.55 26.37
N SER A 58 8.13 -17.91 27.48
CA SER A 58 8.31 -19.19 28.16
C SER A 58 7.72 -20.34 27.36
N GLU A 59 6.53 -20.17 26.78
CA GLU A 59 5.87 -21.18 25.95
C GLU A 59 6.66 -21.47 24.67
N ILE A 60 7.25 -20.45 24.04
CA ILE A 60 8.14 -20.63 22.89
C ILE A 60 9.38 -21.43 23.29
N LYS A 61 10.01 -21.09 24.42
CA LYS A 61 11.21 -21.81 24.90
C LYS A 61 10.91 -23.27 25.22
N GLN A 62 9.80 -23.53 25.89
CA GLN A 62 9.37 -24.88 26.28
C GLN A 62 9.03 -25.73 25.06
N SER A 63 8.33 -25.16 24.07
CA SER A 63 7.91 -25.87 22.84
C SER A 63 9.08 -26.22 21.90
N ASN A 64 10.25 -25.59 22.09
CA ASN A 64 11.43 -25.73 21.24
C ASN A 64 12.68 -26.20 22.00
N GLU A 65 12.54 -26.62 23.26
CA GLU A 65 13.63 -27.06 24.15
C GLU A 65 14.83 -26.09 24.18
N LEU A 66 14.55 -24.77 24.20
CA LEU A 66 15.59 -23.74 24.10
C LEU A 66 16.25 -23.44 25.44
N GLU A 67 17.52 -23.79 25.60
CA GLU A 67 18.30 -23.47 26.80
C GLU A 67 19.08 -22.13 26.72
N LYS A 68 19.37 -21.58 25.53
CA LYS A 68 20.07 -20.28 25.30
C LYS A 68 19.61 -19.54 24.02
N ARG A 69 20.29 -18.43 23.68
CA ARG A 69 20.00 -17.40 22.64
C ARG A 69 19.42 -17.94 21.32
N LEU A 70 18.59 -17.11 20.66
CA LEU A 70 18.10 -17.36 19.30
C LEU A 70 19.19 -17.16 18.25
N PHE A 71 19.08 -17.90 17.14
CA PHE A 71 19.95 -17.77 15.97
C PHE A 71 19.15 -17.35 14.74
N TYR A 72 19.79 -16.61 13.85
CA TYR A 72 19.23 -16.25 12.54
C TYR A 72 18.93 -17.52 11.72
N ASN A 73 17.78 -17.54 11.02
CA ASN A 73 17.22 -18.67 10.29
C ASN A 73 16.89 -19.91 11.14
N GLN A 74 16.85 -19.78 12.47
CA GLN A 74 16.39 -20.85 13.34
C GLN A 74 14.89 -21.08 13.14
N VAL A 75 14.48 -22.35 13.04
CA VAL A 75 13.07 -22.73 13.01
C VAL A 75 12.55 -22.85 14.44
N LEU A 76 11.44 -22.20 14.73
CA LEU A 76 10.68 -22.29 15.97
C LEU A 76 9.28 -22.82 15.69
N TYR A 77 8.79 -23.68 16.56
CA TYR A 77 7.41 -24.15 16.61
C TYR A 77 6.68 -23.38 17.70
N ILE A 78 5.76 -22.51 17.29
CA ILE A 78 5.04 -21.59 18.17
C ILE A 78 3.66 -22.18 18.49
N PRO A 79 3.33 -22.46 19.77
CA PRO A 79 2.04 -23.05 20.14
C PRO A 79 0.89 -22.08 19.85
N ILE A 80 -0.24 -22.57 19.38
CA ILE A 80 -1.47 -21.77 19.21
C ILE A 80 -2.48 -22.19 20.26
N HIS A 81 -2.80 -21.30 21.19
CA HIS A 81 -3.93 -21.47 22.10
C HIS A 81 -5.19 -20.94 21.42
N SER A 82 -6.08 -21.84 21.00
CA SER A 82 -7.38 -21.45 20.44
C SER A 82 -8.28 -20.98 21.59
N GLU A 83 -8.15 -19.72 22.00
CA GLU A 83 -9.17 -19.10 22.84
C GLU A 83 -10.39 -18.77 21.97
N LYS A 84 -11.44 -19.61 22.08
CA LYS A 84 -12.79 -19.23 21.71
C LYS A 84 -13.24 -18.11 22.65
N LYS A 85 -12.99 -16.85 22.28
CA LYS A 85 -13.71 -15.72 22.88
C LYS A 85 -15.01 -15.54 22.12
N ASP A 86 -16.09 -16.02 22.75
CA ASP A 86 -17.45 -15.67 22.38
C ASP A 86 -17.62 -14.16 22.50
N TYR A 87 -17.60 -13.46 21.36
CA TYR A 87 -18.06 -12.09 21.28
C TYR A 87 -19.57 -12.10 21.53
N LYS A 88 -19.98 -11.83 22.78
CA LYS A 88 -21.36 -11.44 23.07
C LYS A 88 -21.66 -10.16 22.30
N SER A 89 -22.40 -10.33 21.20
CA SER A 89 -23.05 -9.28 20.45
C SER A 89 -23.97 -8.48 21.39
N ASN A 90 -23.58 -7.26 21.74
CA ASN A 90 -24.55 -6.24 22.11
C ASN A 90 -25.14 -5.70 20.80
N SER A 91 -26.26 -6.28 20.39
CA SER A 91 -27.09 -5.80 19.29
C SER A 91 -27.65 -4.42 19.64
N ILE A 92 -26.93 -3.35 19.30
CA ILE A 92 -27.59 -2.11 18.90
C ILE A 92 -28.00 -2.37 17.46
N LEU A 93 -29.29 -2.64 17.28
CA LEU A 93 -29.94 -2.86 16.01
C LEU A 93 -29.81 -1.57 15.17
N SER A 94 -28.70 -1.41 14.45
CA SER A 94 -28.55 -0.38 13.44
C SER A 94 -29.52 -0.70 12.30
N LYS A 95 -30.45 0.23 12.05
CA LYS A 95 -31.41 0.20 10.93
C LYS A 95 -30.78 -0.40 9.68
N VAL A 96 -31.39 -1.47 9.16
CA VAL A 96 -31.13 -1.99 7.82
C VAL A 96 -31.38 -0.86 6.84
N ASP A 97 -30.32 -0.38 6.21
CA ASP A 97 -30.38 0.61 5.13
C ASP A 97 -30.91 -0.14 3.90
N ALA A 98 -32.21 0.02 3.63
CA ALA A 98 -32.93 -0.82 2.66
C ALA A 98 -32.64 -0.47 1.19
N SER A 99 -31.85 0.57 0.91
CA SER A 99 -31.45 0.94 -0.45
C SER A 99 -30.31 0.04 -0.95
N VAL A 100 -30.49 -0.54 -2.14
CA VAL A 100 -29.45 -1.27 -2.84
C VAL A 100 -28.42 -0.26 -3.38
N ILE A 101 -27.14 -0.47 -3.08
CA ILE A 101 -26.03 0.32 -3.64
C ILE A 101 -25.44 -0.46 -4.82
N ASN A 102 -25.54 0.09 -6.03
CA ASN A 102 -25.00 -0.53 -7.23
C ASN A 102 -23.61 0.05 -7.53
N VAL A 103 -22.59 -0.80 -7.44
CA VAL A 103 -21.19 -0.44 -7.63
C VAL A 103 -20.67 -1.07 -8.92
N ALA A 104 -20.19 -0.25 -9.85
CA ALA A 104 -19.45 -0.72 -11.01
C ALA A 104 -17.94 -0.64 -10.79
N LEU A 105 -17.22 -1.71 -11.13
CA LEU A 105 -15.77 -1.83 -11.04
C LEU A 105 -15.19 -2.04 -12.44
N LEU A 106 -14.58 -1.00 -13.00
CA LEU A 106 -13.96 -1.00 -14.32
C LEU A 106 -12.45 -1.15 -14.17
N MET A 107 -11.93 -2.35 -14.42
CA MET A 107 -10.51 -2.67 -14.22
C MET A 107 -9.94 -3.38 -15.45
N PRO A 108 -8.63 -3.28 -15.73
CA PRO A 108 -7.99 -4.00 -16.82
C PRO A 108 -7.63 -5.42 -16.35
N TYR A 109 -8.58 -6.34 -16.46
CA TYR A 109 -8.35 -7.76 -16.14
C TYR A 109 -7.66 -8.50 -17.27
N TYR A 110 -7.65 -7.95 -18.50
CA TYR A 110 -7.00 -8.57 -19.66
C TYR A 110 -7.50 -10.01 -19.89
N LEU A 111 -8.83 -10.21 -19.82
CA LEU A 111 -9.42 -11.55 -19.96
C LEU A 111 -8.98 -12.25 -21.26
N PRO A 112 -8.94 -11.60 -22.43
CA PRO A 112 -8.50 -12.25 -23.66
C PRO A 112 -7.06 -12.80 -23.60
N GLN A 113 -6.15 -12.05 -22.93
CA GLN A 113 -4.75 -12.45 -22.79
C GLN A 113 -4.63 -13.60 -21.79
N ASN A 114 -5.35 -13.55 -20.68
CA ASN A 114 -5.39 -14.65 -19.72
C ASN A 114 -5.93 -15.93 -20.37
N ASP A 115 -7.04 -15.86 -21.11
CA ASP A 115 -7.61 -17.01 -21.82
C ASP A 115 -6.61 -17.60 -22.82
N SER A 116 -5.84 -16.75 -23.53
CA SER A 116 -4.84 -17.22 -24.47
C SER A 116 -3.67 -17.95 -23.81
N MET A 117 -3.29 -17.59 -22.58
CA MET A 117 -2.20 -18.22 -21.84
C MET A 117 -2.55 -19.64 -21.39
N TYR A 118 -3.80 -19.89 -21.02
CA TYR A 118 -4.27 -21.23 -20.66
C TYR A 118 -4.31 -22.19 -21.86
N ASN A 119 -4.40 -21.67 -23.09
CA ASN A 119 -4.47 -22.49 -24.31
C ASN A 119 -3.09 -22.86 -24.89
N THR A 120 -2.00 -22.32 -24.34
CA THR A 120 -0.62 -22.68 -24.69
C THR A 120 -0.04 -23.57 -23.59
N GLU A 121 -0.46 -24.84 -23.56
CA GLU A 121 0.15 -25.86 -22.69
C GLU A 121 1.58 -26.16 -23.14
N SER A 122 2.56 -25.51 -22.50
CA SER A 122 3.88 -26.10 -22.33
C SER A 122 4.16 -26.18 -20.83
N GLU A 123 4.40 -27.40 -20.34
CA GLU A 123 4.50 -27.80 -18.92
C GLU A 123 5.67 -27.14 -18.14
N ILE A 124 6.26 -26.04 -18.61
CA ILE A 124 7.54 -25.53 -18.09
C ILE A 124 7.45 -24.19 -17.35
N ASP A 125 6.38 -23.39 -17.47
CA ASP A 125 6.26 -22.14 -16.71
C ASP A 125 5.12 -22.15 -15.67
N LEU A 126 5.28 -22.99 -14.64
CA LEU A 126 4.49 -22.93 -13.39
C LEU A 126 4.62 -21.59 -12.62
N VAL A 127 5.40 -20.63 -13.15
CA VAL A 127 5.77 -19.39 -12.46
C VAL A 127 4.74 -18.27 -12.71
N GLN A 128 3.98 -18.29 -13.80
CA GLN A 128 3.09 -17.18 -14.16
C GLN A 128 1.64 -17.64 -14.38
N GLN A 129 0.87 -17.71 -13.28
CA GLN A 129 -0.53 -18.19 -13.26
C GLN A 129 -1.53 -17.32 -14.04
N TYR A 130 -1.18 -16.07 -14.34
CA TYR A 130 -2.02 -15.13 -15.09
C TYR A 130 -1.15 -14.07 -15.77
N TYR A 131 -1.72 -13.33 -16.70
CA TYR A 131 -1.04 -12.25 -17.39
C TYR A 131 -0.62 -11.17 -16.38
N ASN A 132 0.69 -10.94 -16.19
CA ASN A 132 1.24 -10.10 -15.12
C ASN A 132 0.64 -8.68 -15.05
N LYS A 133 0.21 -8.10 -16.17
CA LYS A 133 -0.44 -6.77 -16.16
C LYS A 133 -1.80 -6.77 -15.46
N SER A 134 -2.40 -7.94 -15.25
CA SER A 134 -3.64 -8.11 -14.49
C SER A 134 -3.43 -7.97 -12.98
N GLU A 135 -2.20 -8.10 -12.48
CA GLU A 135 -1.92 -8.10 -11.02
C GLU A 135 -2.47 -6.86 -10.30
N PRO A 136 -2.28 -5.63 -10.83
CA PRO A 136 -2.87 -4.45 -10.21
C PRO A 136 -4.41 -4.49 -10.11
N ALA A 137 -5.08 -5.00 -11.15
CA ALA A 137 -6.53 -5.12 -11.20
C ALA A 137 -7.05 -6.20 -10.25
N LEU A 138 -6.39 -7.37 -10.23
CA LEU A 138 -6.75 -8.50 -9.37
C LEU A 138 -6.54 -8.16 -7.89
N SER A 139 -5.37 -7.63 -7.53
CA SER A 139 -5.09 -7.21 -6.15
C SER A 139 -6.06 -6.15 -5.63
N PHE A 140 -6.45 -5.19 -6.47
CA PHE A 140 -7.48 -4.19 -6.14
C PHE A 140 -8.86 -4.84 -5.98
N HIS A 141 -9.25 -5.75 -6.89
CA HIS A 141 -10.53 -6.47 -6.82
C HIS A 141 -10.67 -7.29 -5.53
N ILE A 142 -9.60 -7.95 -5.09
CA ILE A 142 -9.55 -8.69 -3.82
C ILE A 142 -9.92 -7.78 -2.65
N GLY A 143 -9.31 -6.58 -2.59
CA GLY A 143 -9.63 -5.57 -1.59
C GLY A 143 -11.09 -5.13 -1.60
N VAL A 144 -11.61 -4.83 -2.81
CA VAL A 144 -13.03 -4.46 -3.01
C VAL A 144 -13.95 -5.55 -2.50
N SER A 145 -13.66 -6.81 -2.84
CA SER A 145 -14.50 -7.96 -2.45
C SER A 145 -14.53 -8.13 -0.93
N LEU A 146 -13.36 -8.06 -0.28
CA LEU A 146 -13.23 -8.17 1.16
C LEU A 146 -14.01 -7.07 1.91
N ALA A 147 -13.99 -5.83 1.40
CA ALA A 147 -14.75 -4.73 1.97
C ALA A 147 -16.25 -4.90 1.75
N ILE A 148 -16.69 -5.29 0.54
CA ILE A 148 -18.11 -5.55 0.25
C ILE A 148 -18.65 -6.66 1.14
N ASP A 149 -17.91 -7.75 1.33
CA ASP A 149 -18.34 -8.86 2.18
C ASP A 149 -18.42 -8.43 3.66
N SER A 150 -17.50 -7.58 4.11
CA SER A 150 -17.56 -6.96 5.44
C SER A 150 -18.81 -6.10 5.60
N LEU A 151 -19.11 -5.25 4.62
CA LEU A 151 -20.27 -4.36 4.65
C LEU A 151 -21.59 -5.13 4.56
N ARG A 152 -21.65 -6.20 3.75
CA ARG A 152 -22.81 -7.11 3.67
C ARG A 152 -23.08 -7.80 5.00
N LYS A 153 -22.04 -8.28 5.69
CA LYS A 153 -22.15 -8.84 7.05
C LYS A 153 -22.66 -7.81 8.05
N SER A 154 -22.39 -6.51 7.83
CA SER A 154 -22.93 -5.41 8.64
C SER A 154 -24.34 -4.95 8.24
N GLY A 155 -24.96 -5.59 7.24
CA GLY A 155 -26.34 -5.34 6.81
C GLY A 155 -26.51 -4.38 5.63
N LYS A 156 -25.41 -3.96 4.96
CA LYS A 156 -25.49 -3.17 3.72
C LYS A 156 -25.83 -4.05 2.53
N ASN A 157 -26.75 -3.59 1.68
CA ASN A 157 -27.09 -4.29 0.44
C ASN A 157 -26.32 -3.71 -0.75
N ILE A 158 -25.20 -4.36 -1.11
CA ILE A 158 -24.29 -3.88 -2.17
C ILE A 158 -24.23 -4.91 -3.29
N VAL A 159 -24.46 -4.46 -4.52
CA VAL A 159 -24.30 -5.27 -5.75
C VAL A 159 -23.08 -4.76 -6.52
N LEU A 160 -22.13 -5.66 -6.76
CA LEU A 160 -20.91 -5.37 -7.51
C LEU A 160 -21.05 -5.84 -8.96
N HIS A 161 -20.81 -4.93 -9.91
CA HIS A 161 -20.76 -5.20 -11.34
C HIS A 161 -19.34 -4.98 -11.86
N THR A 162 -18.70 -6.04 -12.34
CA THR A 162 -17.30 -5.97 -12.79
C THR A 162 -17.19 -5.98 -14.29
N PHE A 163 -16.36 -5.08 -14.83
CA PHE A 163 -16.15 -4.93 -16.27
C PHE A 163 -14.66 -4.96 -16.58
N ASP A 164 -14.26 -5.81 -17.53
CA ASP A 164 -12.91 -5.80 -18.08
C ASP A 164 -12.75 -4.67 -19.10
N THR A 165 -11.85 -3.75 -18.79
CA THR A 165 -11.48 -2.64 -19.67
C THR A 165 -10.39 -3.02 -20.65
N ASN A 166 -9.65 -4.11 -20.39
CA ASN A 166 -8.48 -4.54 -21.16
C ASN A 166 -7.42 -3.43 -21.41
N GLN A 167 -7.45 -2.37 -20.59
CA GLN A 167 -6.72 -1.12 -20.84
C GLN A 167 -6.96 -0.51 -22.23
N ASP A 168 -8.10 -0.80 -22.85
CA ASP A 168 -8.41 -0.42 -24.22
C ASP A 168 -9.48 0.68 -24.27
N SER A 169 -9.20 1.75 -25.03
CA SER A 169 -10.10 2.90 -25.09
C SER A 169 -11.43 2.64 -25.82
N LEU A 170 -11.46 1.71 -26.78
CA LEU A 170 -12.67 1.31 -27.49
C LEU A 170 -13.53 0.42 -26.61
N VAL A 171 -12.92 -0.50 -25.87
CA VAL A 171 -13.63 -1.33 -24.86
C VAL A 171 -14.26 -0.44 -23.79
N VAL A 172 -13.50 0.51 -23.23
CA VAL A 172 -14.04 1.47 -22.26
C VAL A 172 -15.18 2.30 -22.85
N LYS A 173 -15.07 2.79 -24.09
CA LYS A 173 -16.18 3.49 -24.76
C LYS A 173 -17.40 2.59 -24.89
N LYS A 174 -17.24 1.33 -25.30
CA LYS A 174 -18.35 0.38 -25.42
C LYS A 174 -19.10 0.26 -24.09
N ILE A 175 -18.39 0.01 -22.98
CA ILE A 175 -18.98 -0.09 -21.63
C ILE A 175 -19.65 1.22 -21.20
N VAL A 176 -18.99 2.36 -21.39
CA VAL A 176 -19.53 3.66 -20.97
C VAL A 176 -20.80 4.01 -21.75
N TYR A 177 -20.87 3.66 -23.03
CA TYR A 177 -21.98 4.01 -23.91
C TYR A 177 -23.05 2.91 -24.11
N SER A 178 -22.86 1.69 -23.56
CA SER A 178 -23.80 0.55 -23.62
C SER A 178 -25.04 0.67 -22.71
N ASN A 179 -25.17 1.76 -21.95
CA ASN A 179 -26.15 1.97 -20.88
C ASN A 179 -26.00 1.08 -19.63
N GLU A 180 -25.06 0.14 -19.60
CA GLU A 180 -24.80 -0.73 -18.42
C GLU A 180 -24.45 0.06 -17.16
N LEU A 181 -23.89 1.27 -17.30
CA LEU A 181 -23.52 2.14 -16.18
C LEU A 181 -24.61 3.15 -15.79
N LYS A 182 -25.78 3.12 -16.45
CA LYS A 182 -26.85 4.12 -16.25
C LYS A 182 -27.37 4.13 -14.82
N ASP A 183 -27.56 2.96 -14.24
CA ASP A 183 -28.22 2.79 -12.94
C ASP A 183 -27.22 2.53 -11.80
N MET A 184 -25.91 2.70 -12.05
CA MET A 184 -24.85 2.56 -11.05
C MET A 184 -24.75 3.81 -10.17
N ASP A 185 -24.71 3.64 -8.86
CA ASP A 185 -24.56 4.74 -7.89
C ASP A 185 -23.08 5.15 -7.79
N ILE A 186 -22.20 4.15 -7.76
CA ILE A 186 -20.75 4.33 -7.63
C ILE A 186 -20.07 3.63 -8.80
N ILE A 187 -19.13 4.31 -9.45
CA ILE A 187 -18.32 3.76 -10.54
C ILE A 187 -16.85 3.94 -10.19
N ILE A 188 -16.16 2.84 -9.90
CA ILE A 188 -14.74 2.79 -9.56
C ILE A 188 -13.93 2.43 -10.82
N GLY A 189 -12.98 3.28 -11.15
CA GLY A 189 -12.16 3.15 -12.36
C GLY A 189 -12.85 3.71 -13.62
N PRO A 190 -12.24 3.55 -14.81
CA PRO A 190 -10.97 2.87 -15.10
C PRO A 190 -9.75 3.41 -14.35
N MET A 191 -8.74 2.55 -14.09
CA MET A 191 -7.54 2.91 -13.31
C MET A 191 -6.71 4.06 -13.91
N TYR A 192 -6.62 4.14 -15.24
CA TYR A 192 -5.76 5.07 -15.95
C TYR A 192 -6.49 6.39 -16.26
N SER A 193 -5.85 7.55 -16.01
CA SER A 193 -6.46 8.89 -16.15
C SER A 193 -7.11 9.13 -17.53
N SER A 194 -6.46 8.72 -18.61
CA SER A 194 -6.98 8.90 -19.97
C SER A 194 -8.25 8.10 -20.24
N LEU A 195 -8.36 6.90 -19.68
CA LEU A 195 -9.55 6.05 -19.78
C LEU A 195 -10.65 6.52 -18.83
N PHE A 196 -10.27 6.94 -17.62
CA PHE A 196 -11.19 7.55 -16.65
C PHE A 196 -11.84 8.84 -17.18
N GLU A 197 -11.11 9.62 -17.98
CA GLU A 197 -11.67 10.80 -18.65
C GLU A 197 -12.86 10.43 -19.56
N ILE A 198 -12.85 9.27 -20.22
CA ILE A 198 -13.94 8.81 -21.09
C ILE A 198 -15.22 8.65 -20.27
N LEU A 199 -15.13 8.00 -19.12
CA LEU A 199 -16.24 7.87 -18.17
C LEU A 199 -16.74 9.25 -17.70
N CYS A 200 -15.80 10.13 -17.30
CA CYS A 200 -16.14 11.46 -16.82
C CYS A 200 -16.77 12.36 -17.88
N ARG A 201 -16.45 12.19 -19.17
CA ARG A 201 -17.11 12.92 -20.25
C ARG A 201 -18.60 12.61 -20.33
N LYS A 202 -19.02 11.38 -20.01
CA LYS A 202 -20.43 10.98 -19.98
C LYS A 202 -21.11 11.31 -18.66
N TYR A 203 -20.49 10.97 -17.53
CA TYR A 203 -21.14 11.02 -16.21
C TYR A 203 -20.58 12.07 -15.25
N GLY A 204 -19.48 12.74 -15.57
CA GLY A 204 -18.71 13.57 -14.62
C GLY A 204 -19.40 14.83 -14.11
N LYS A 205 -20.53 15.22 -14.69
CA LYS A 205 -21.39 16.31 -14.19
C LYS A 205 -22.66 15.79 -13.48
N ASN A 206 -22.90 14.48 -13.49
CA ASN A 206 -24.05 13.88 -12.84
C ASN A 206 -23.73 13.67 -11.36
N THR A 207 -24.17 14.59 -10.51
CA THR A 207 -23.92 14.56 -9.06
C THR A 207 -24.69 13.47 -8.32
N ASN A 208 -25.59 12.74 -9.00
CA ASN A 208 -26.24 11.55 -8.44
C ASN A 208 -25.35 10.30 -8.57
N LYS A 209 -24.14 10.44 -9.14
CA LYS A 209 -23.15 9.37 -9.24
C LYS A 209 -21.85 9.78 -8.57
N ILE A 210 -21.15 8.80 -8.03
CA ILE A 210 -19.79 8.96 -7.51
C ILE A 210 -18.85 8.25 -8.48
N LEU A 211 -17.95 9.00 -9.12
CA LEU A 211 -16.96 8.44 -10.05
C LEU A 211 -15.60 8.48 -9.38
N ILE A 212 -14.95 7.34 -9.20
CA ILE A 212 -13.72 7.24 -8.41
C ILE A 212 -12.56 6.90 -9.33
N SER A 213 -11.54 7.77 -9.36
CA SER A 213 -10.24 7.48 -9.95
C SER A 213 -9.33 6.90 -8.87
N PRO A 214 -9.12 5.58 -8.86
CA PRO A 214 -8.56 4.91 -7.68
C PRO A 214 -7.05 5.11 -7.56
N LEU A 215 -6.30 5.10 -8.67
CA LEU A 215 -4.84 4.94 -8.61
C LEU A 215 -4.03 6.04 -9.31
N SER A 216 -4.57 6.67 -10.33
CA SER A 216 -3.90 7.73 -11.09
C SER A 216 -3.67 8.97 -10.22
N ARG A 217 -2.49 9.61 -10.26
CA ARG A 217 -2.23 10.93 -9.62
C ARG A 217 -2.42 12.11 -10.57
N ASP A 218 -2.81 11.87 -11.82
CA ASP A 218 -3.06 12.93 -12.80
C ASP A 218 -4.55 13.31 -12.85
N LYS A 219 -4.84 14.48 -12.26
CA LYS A 219 -6.18 15.07 -12.26
C LYS A 219 -6.44 16.05 -13.40
N LYS A 220 -5.46 16.41 -14.23
CA LYS A 220 -5.60 17.52 -15.21
C LYS A 220 -6.81 17.38 -16.12
N LYS A 221 -7.07 16.15 -16.56
CA LYS A 221 -8.16 15.80 -17.48
C LYS A 221 -9.51 15.75 -16.79
N ILE A 222 -9.53 15.52 -15.48
CA ILE A 222 -10.76 15.33 -14.71
C ILE A 222 -11.11 16.49 -13.79
N SER A 223 -10.26 17.52 -13.71
CA SER A 223 -10.38 18.62 -12.74
C SER A 223 -11.68 19.41 -12.82
N LYS A 224 -12.42 19.32 -13.94
CA LYS A 224 -13.68 20.02 -14.21
C LYS A 224 -14.95 19.21 -13.91
N TYR A 225 -14.82 17.97 -13.46
CA TYR A 225 -15.95 17.06 -13.24
C TYR A 225 -16.28 16.95 -11.76
N THR A 226 -17.45 17.44 -11.37
CA THR A 226 -17.89 17.54 -9.97
C THR A 226 -18.25 16.20 -9.34
N ALA A 227 -18.62 15.21 -10.15
CA ALA A 227 -18.89 13.85 -9.70
C ALA A 227 -17.61 13.01 -9.50
N ALA A 228 -16.45 13.50 -9.93
CA ALA A 228 -15.19 12.77 -9.87
C ALA A 228 -14.49 12.93 -8.51
N TYR A 229 -13.99 11.82 -7.99
CA TYR A 229 -13.19 11.69 -6.79
C TYR A 229 -11.82 11.13 -7.17
N GLN A 230 -10.77 11.87 -6.81
CA GLN A 230 -9.38 11.52 -7.07
C GLN A 230 -8.76 11.01 -5.76
N ILE A 231 -8.48 9.70 -5.69
CA ILE A 231 -8.02 9.06 -4.44
C ILE A 231 -6.51 9.23 -4.23
N ALA A 232 -5.71 8.89 -5.24
CA ALA A 232 -4.27 9.05 -5.15
C ALA A 232 -3.86 10.53 -4.99
N LEU A 233 -3.07 10.84 -3.95
CA LEU A 233 -2.63 12.21 -3.69
C LEU A 233 -1.81 12.77 -4.85
N THR A 234 -2.19 13.94 -5.35
CA THR A 234 -1.38 14.61 -6.38
C THR A 234 -0.10 15.16 -5.77
N HIS A 235 0.93 15.34 -6.60
CA HIS A 235 2.22 15.91 -6.16
C HIS A 235 2.07 17.29 -5.53
N LYS A 236 1.05 18.07 -5.93
CA LYS A 236 0.75 19.35 -5.30
C LYS A 236 0.25 19.15 -3.88
N VAL A 237 -0.71 18.24 -3.66
CA VAL A 237 -1.23 17.94 -2.32
C VAL A 237 -0.13 17.41 -1.40
N GLN A 238 0.70 16.49 -1.89
CA GLN A 238 1.85 16.00 -1.12
C GLN A 238 2.84 17.12 -0.77
N ALA A 239 3.16 18.01 -1.73
CA ALA A 239 4.02 19.17 -1.46
C ALA A 239 3.36 20.11 -0.44
N ASP A 240 2.03 20.29 -0.50
CA ASP A 240 1.29 21.08 0.46
C ASP A 240 1.36 20.48 1.87
N MET A 241 1.20 19.16 2.03
CA MET A 241 1.33 18.44 3.29
C MET A 241 2.71 18.62 3.91
N LEU A 242 3.78 18.31 3.15
CA LEU A 242 5.16 18.43 3.61
C LEU A 242 5.51 19.89 3.96
N THR A 243 5.08 20.84 3.14
CA THR A 243 5.29 22.27 3.40
C THR A 243 4.57 22.71 4.67
N ASN A 244 3.32 22.27 4.89
CA ASN A 244 2.56 22.61 6.08
C ASN A 244 3.20 22.02 7.34
N TYR A 245 3.69 20.77 7.28
CA TYR A 245 4.45 20.14 8.36
C TYR A 245 5.72 20.94 8.70
N LEU A 246 6.53 21.29 7.69
CA LEU A 246 7.72 22.11 7.87
C LEU A 246 7.41 23.49 8.46
N ILE A 247 6.32 24.14 8.02
CA ILE A 247 5.86 25.43 8.58
C ILE A 247 5.42 25.28 10.04
N LYS A 248 4.74 24.18 10.39
CA LYS A 248 4.24 23.95 11.75
C LYS A 248 5.39 23.64 12.72
N ASN A 249 6.30 22.76 12.31
CA ASN A 249 7.23 22.09 13.24
C ASN A 249 8.69 22.55 13.08
N LYS A 250 9.09 23.06 11.91
CA LYS A 250 10.51 23.29 11.55
C LYS A 250 10.78 24.71 11.00
N LEU A 251 9.85 25.66 11.18
CA LEU A 251 9.93 26.99 10.55
C LEU A 251 11.18 27.79 10.91
N ARG A 252 11.71 27.61 12.12
CA ARG A 252 12.92 28.30 12.59
C ARG A 252 14.21 27.70 12.04
N GLU A 253 14.17 26.44 11.61
CA GLU A 253 15.33 25.73 11.06
C GLU A 253 15.61 26.13 9.61
N ARG A 254 16.80 25.84 9.10
CA ARG A 254 17.11 26.06 7.68
C ARG A 254 16.29 25.10 6.83
N ILE A 255 15.68 25.62 5.77
CA ILE A 255 14.91 24.84 4.79
C ILE A 255 15.42 25.20 3.40
N ILE A 256 15.78 24.19 2.62
CA ILE A 256 16.12 24.31 1.20
C ILE A 256 15.18 23.46 0.37
N ILE A 257 14.88 23.90 -0.85
CA ILE A 257 14.08 23.16 -1.83
C ILE A 257 15.00 22.70 -2.95
N LEU A 258 15.06 21.40 -3.19
CA LEU A 258 15.78 20.80 -4.31
C LEU A 258 14.76 20.23 -5.29
N HIS A 259 14.90 20.52 -6.57
CA HIS A 259 13.97 20.03 -7.57
C HIS A 259 14.65 19.81 -8.93
N ASP A 260 14.04 18.95 -9.74
CA ASP A 260 14.39 18.79 -11.14
C ASP A 260 13.65 19.83 -12.03
N ASN A 261 13.92 19.80 -13.33
CA ASN A 261 13.25 20.67 -14.30
C ASN A 261 11.72 20.45 -14.36
N GLY A 262 11.24 19.23 -14.08
CA GLY A 262 9.83 18.86 -14.19
C GLY A 262 8.93 19.47 -13.11
N LEU A 263 9.51 19.98 -12.02
CA LEU A 263 8.77 20.51 -10.87
C LEU A 263 9.10 21.96 -10.50
N GLN A 264 9.68 22.73 -11.41
CA GLN A 264 10.01 24.14 -11.17
C GLN A 264 8.80 25.00 -10.76
N ASP A 265 7.64 24.80 -11.40
CA ASP A 265 6.40 25.51 -11.02
C ASP A 265 5.96 25.19 -9.59
N LEU A 266 6.08 23.92 -9.20
CA LEU A 266 5.72 23.46 -7.87
C LEU A 266 6.70 23.99 -6.82
N ALA A 267 8.00 24.00 -7.11
CA ALA A 267 9.01 24.59 -6.24
C ALA A 267 8.79 26.10 -6.03
N ARG A 268 8.46 26.85 -7.10
CA ARG A 268 8.07 28.27 -7.00
C ARG A 268 6.83 28.47 -6.13
N TYR A 269 5.82 27.62 -6.30
CA TYR A 269 4.61 27.63 -5.48
C TYR A 269 4.90 27.39 -3.99
N VAL A 270 5.69 26.36 -3.67
CA VAL A 270 6.08 26.04 -2.29
C VAL A 270 6.91 27.17 -1.67
N LYS A 271 7.88 27.72 -2.41
CA LYS A 271 8.67 28.89 -1.95
C LYS A 271 7.77 30.07 -1.60
N TYR A 272 6.72 30.32 -2.39
CA TYR A 272 5.74 31.36 -2.10
C TYR A 272 4.93 31.08 -0.81
N LYS A 273 4.61 29.81 -0.50
CA LYS A 273 3.95 29.44 0.77
C LYS A 273 4.81 29.77 1.99
N PHE A 274 6.12 29.48 1.94
CA PHE A 274 7.03 29.87 3.02
C PHE A 274 7.14 31.40 3.15
N LYS A 275 7.20 32.12 2.02
CA LYS A 275 7.23 33.59 2.03
C LYS A 275 6.00 34.20 2.72
N LYS A 276 4.81 33.60 2.59
CA LYS A 276 3.59 34.01 3.31
C LYS A 276 3.68 33.86 4.84
N LYS A 277 4.68 33.14 5.35
CA LYS A 277 4.98 32.94 6.76
C LYS A 277 6.28 33.64 7.17
N ASP A 278 6.68 34.66 6.41
CA ASP A 278 7.90 35.45 6.61
C ASP A 278 9.19 34.60 6.66
N LYS A 279 9.16 33.40 6.06
CA LYS A 279 10.31 32.51 5.94
C LYS A 279 10.89 32.59 4.54
N ILE A 280 12.16 33.00 4.46
CA ILE A 280 12.94 32.91 3.21
C ILE A 280 13.53 31.51 3.11
N VAL A 281 13.23 30.84 1.99
CA VAL A 281 13.82 29.54 1.63
C VAL A 281 14.50 29.63 0.28
N ASN A 282 15.66 28.98 0.15
CA ASN A 282 16.36 28.87 -1.12
C ASN A 282 15.79 27.69 -1.90
N SER A 283 15.65 27.86 -3.23
CA SER A 283 15.21 26.81 -4.15
C SER A 283 16.27 26.65 -5.21
N PHE A 284 16.69 25.41 -5.44
CA PHE A 284 17.76 25.06 -6.36
C PHE A 284 17.25 24.06 -7.39
N LEU A 285 17.36 24.43 -8.67
CA LEU A 285 17.25 23.50 -9.77
C LEU A 285 18.53 22.66 -9.81
N VAL A 286 18.39 21.35 -9.67
CA VAL A 286 19.51 20.41 -9.74
C VAL A 286 19.45 19.67 -11.07
N VAL A 287 20.49 19.84 -11.88
CA VAL A 287 20.64 19.15 -13.17
C VAL A 287 21.58 17.95 -13.01
N ASP A 288 22.62 18.12 -12.20
CA ASP A 288 23.61 17.08 -11.89
C ASP A 288 23.51 16.70 -10.41
N THR A 289 23.36 15.41 -10.16
CA THR A 289 23.19 14.86 -8.80
C THR A 289 24.47 14.47 -8.06
N PRO A 290 25.68 14.32 -8.68
CA PRO A 290 26.90 14.05 -7.93
C PRO A 290 27.18 15.06 -6.79
N VAL A 291 27.81 14.57 -5.73
CA VAL A 291 28.09 15.33 -4.49
C VAL A 291 28.72 16.70 -4.77
N ASP A 292 29.76 16.76 -5.62
CA ASP A 292 30.48 18.01 -5.91
C ASP A 292 29.60 19.09 -6.54
N SER A 293 28.58 18.69 -7.30
CA SER A 293 27.64 19.60 -7.95
C SER A 293 26.67 20.25 -6.95
N ILE A 294 26.30 19.51 -5.90
CA ILE A 294 25.25 19.90 -4.96
C ILE A 294 25.78 20.40 -3.61
N ARG A 295 27.01 20.03 -3.21
CA ARG A 295 27.60 20.32 -1.88
C ARG A 295 27.47 21.79 -1.47
N LYS A 296 27.63 22.71 -2.43
CA LYS A 296 27.51 24.17 -2.23
C LYS A 296 26.16 24.65 -1.68
N TYR A 297 25.10 23.83 -1.73
CA TYR A 297 23.78 24.18 -1.21
C TYR A 297 23.59 23.84 0.27
N PHE A 298 24.46 22.97 0.81
CA PHE A 298 24.37 22.38 2.14
C PHE A 298 25.23 23.16 3.13
N VAL A 299 24.80 23.16 4.39
CA VAL A 299 25.56 23.65 5.54
C VAL A 299 25.56 22.54 6.61
N GLU A 300 26.02 22.84 7.82
CA GLU A 300 26.08 21.86 8.91
C GLU A 300 24.71 21.20 9.22
N LYS A 301 23.60 21.95 9.18
CA LYS A 301 22.25 21.41 9.45
C LYS A 301 21.14 22.07 8.61
N GLN A 302 20.27 21.26 8.00
CA GLN A 302 19.09 21.72 7.24
C GLN A 302 17.97 20.69 7.11
N ASN A 303 16.79 21.18 6.73
CA ASN A 303 15.71 20.39 6.16
C ASN A 303 15.71 20.56 4.63
N VAL A 304 15.59 19.45 3.91
CA VAL A 304 15.62 19.39 2.45
C VAL A 304 14.26 18.96 1.93
N LEU A 305 13.53 19.86 1.28
CA LEU A 305 12.34 19.49 0.54
C LEU A 305 12.73 19.06 -0.88
N LEU A 306 12.77 17.74 -1.11
CA LEU A 306 13.17 17.12 -2.37
C LEU A 306 11.93 16.86 -3.26
N LEU A 307 11.72 17.73 -4.23
CA LEU A 307 10.59 17.70 -5.16
C LEU A 307 11.04 17.13 -6.52
N SER A 308 10.73 15.85 -6.78
CA SER A 308 10.88 15.25 -8.11
C SER A 308 9.86 14.13 -8.32
N LYS A 309 9.59 13.76 -9.57
CA LYS A 309 8.84 12.53 -9.91
C LYS A 309 9.74 11.45 -10.52
N ASN A 310 11.01 11.77 -10.75
CA ASN A 310 11.95 10.93 -11.46
C ASN A 310 12.66 10.02 -10.45
N LYS A 311 12.38 8.71 -10.53
CA LYS A 311 12.97 7.69 -9.66
C LYS A 311 14.50 7.79 -9.61
N VAL A 312 15.15 7.89 -10.78
CA VAL A 312 16.62 7.94 -10.88
C VAL A 312 17.16 9.18 -10.17
N PHE A 313 16.57 10.36 -10.44
CA PHE A 313 16.98 11.60 -9.79
C PHE A 313 16.83 11.53 -8.26
N ILE A 314 15.72 10.98 -7.76
CA ILE A 314 15.49 10.88 -6.32
C ILE A 314 16.50 9.92 -5.68
N SER A 315 16.69 8.72 -6.26
CA SER A 315 17.64 7.74 -5.74
C SER A 315 19.06 8.29 -5.68
N THR A 316 19.54 8.98 -6.74
CA THR A 316 20.89 9.54 -6.75
C THR A 316 21.03 10.76 -5.84
N MET A 317 19.99 11.59 -5.73
CA MET A 317 19.98 12.71 -4.79
C MET A 317 20.05 12.24 -3.34
N LEU A 318 19.28 11.21 -2.95
CA LEU A 318 19.32 10.67 -1.58
C LEU A 318 20.74 10.17 -1.24
N GLY A 319 21.34 9.35 -2.09
CA GLY A 319 22.71 8.87 -1.87
C GLY A 319 23.75 10.01 -1.82
N SER A 320 23.60 11.02 -2.66
CA SER A 320 24.50 12.17 -2.69
C SER A 320 24.32 13.08 -1.48
N ILE A 321 23.10 13.26 -0.97
CA ILE A 321 22.84 13.99 0.28
C ILE A 321 23.44 13.23 1.47
N GLY A 322 23.23 11.91 1.55
CA GLY A 322 23.79 11.06 2.60
C GLY A 322 25.32 11.03 2.62
N SER A 323 25.96 11.23 1.47
CA SER A 323 27.42 11.30 1.35
C SER A 323 28.02 12.67 1.72
N ILE A 324 27.19 13.70 1.95
CA ILE A 324 27.67 15.02 2.38
C ILE A 324 27.76 15.02 3.90
N ASP A 325 28.93 15.41 4.41
CA ASP A 325 29.17 15.66 5.83
C ASP A 325 28.32 16.83 6.34
N SER A 326 27.04 16.55 6.61
CA SER A 326 26.01 17.48 7.07
C SER A 326 24.83 16.72 7.68
N ILE A 327 24.13 17.37 8.60
CA ILE A 327 22.89 16.85 9.17
C ILE A 327 21.72 17.31 8.30
N SER A 328 21.16 16.41 7.50
CA SER A 328 20.04 16.70 6.59
C SER A 328 18.82 15.85 6.94
N THR A 329 17.69 16.50 7.24
CA THR A 329 16.38 15.83 7.28
C THR A 329 15.69 16.01 5.93
N VAL A 330 15.31 14.93 5.26
CA VAL A 330 14.76 14.99 3.90
C VAL A 330 13.24 14.81 3.91
N PHE A 331 12.53 15.63 3.13
CA PHE A 331 11.09 15.57 2.91
C PHE A 331 10.85 15.30 1.44
N SER A 332 10.16 14.21 1.09
CA SER A 332 9.95 13.86 -0.31
C SER A 332 8.60 13.18 -0.54
N PHE A 333 8.29 12.93 -1.81
CA PHE A 333 7.02 12.34 -2.18
C PHE A 333 6.95 10.85 -1.87
N GLU A 334 5.71 10.41 -1.69
CA GLU A 334 5.30 9.04 -1.38
C GLU A 334 5.86 7.99 -2.35
N SER A 335 6.22 8.38 -3.58
CA SER A 335 6.73 7.46 -4.60
C SER A 335 7.99 6.71 -4.18
N ILE A 336 8.77 7.25 -3.23
CA ILE A 336 9.94 6.59 -2.65
C ILE A 336 9.61 5.20 -2.10
N MET A 337 8.42 4.99 -1.53
CA MET A 337 8.01 3.67 -0.99
C MET A 337 7.91 2.56 -2.05
N SER A 338 7.87 2.92 -3.34
CA SER A 338 7.80 1.96 -4.45
C SER A 338 9.15 1.63 -5.07
N TYR A 339 10.24 2.22 -4.56
CA TYR A 339 11.57 2.06 -5.14
C TYR A 339 12.31 0.92 -4.43
N ASP A 340 12.67 -0.09 -5.21
CA ASP A 340 13.40 -1.30 -4.80
C ASP A 340 14.92 -1.08 -4.67
N ASN A 341 15.45 0.03 -5.17
CA ASN A 341 16.87 0.32 -5.29
C ASN A 341 17.38 1.35 -4.26
N LEU A 342 16.58 1.65 -3.23
CA LEU A 342 16.96 2.59 -2.19
C LEU A 342 17.66 1.88 -1.05
N ASP A 343 18.77 2.45 -0.59
CA ASP A 343 19.44 2.00 0.62
C ASP A 343 18.70 2.54 1.84
N ILE A 344 18.11 1.62 2.60
CA ILE A 344 17.36 1.91 3.82
C ILE A 344 18.21 2.65 4.87
N THR A 345 19.52 2.39 4.90
CA THR A 345 20.46 3.06 5.82
C THR A 345 20.52 4.55 5.50
N ASN A 346 20.66 4.89 4.22
CA ASN A 346 20.60 6.28 3.77
C ASN A 346 19.24 6.93 4.08
N LEU A 347 18.13 6.19 3.97
CA LEU A 347 16.81 6.73 4.31
C LEU A 347 16.66 7.04 5.80
N MET A 348 17.26 6.23 6.67
CA MET A 348 17.27 6.43 8.12
C MET A 348 18.21 7.56 8.53
N GLU A 349 19.45 7.58 8.02
CA GLU A 349 20.42 8.63 8.33
C GLU A 349 19.93 10.02 7.92
N LEU A 350 19.17 10.09 6.83
CA LEU A 350 18.55 11.32 6.33
C LEU A 350 17.18 11.61 6.95
N ASP A 351 16.70 10.76 7.86
CA ASP A 351 15.39 10.88 8.51
C ASP A 351 14.29 11.23 7.49
N VAL A 352 14.15 10.40 6.46
CA VAL A 352 13.34 10.72 5.28
C VAL A 352 11.85 10.70 5.64
N HIS A 353 11.23 11.88 5.62
CA HIS A 353 9.81 12.10 5.82
C HIS A 353 9.04 12.00 4.49
N ILE A 354 7.96 11.21 4.47
CA ILE A 354 7.12 10.98 3.30
C ILE A 354 5.63 10.99 3.69
N PRO A 355 4.73 11.55 2.87
CA PRO A 355 3.30 11.29 3.03
C PRO A 355 3.04 9.81 2.75
N ASN A 356 2.24 9.17 3.60
CA ASN A 356 1.82 7.79 3.44
C ASN A 356 0.29 7.73 3.34
N SER A 357 -0.21 7.62 2.11
CA SER A 357 -1.65 7.56 1.82
C SER A 357 -2.16 6.14 1.56
N ARG A 358 -1.24 5.16 1.47
CA ARG A 358 -1.53 3.79 1.01
C ARG A 358 -0.96 2.68 1.88
N GLY A 359 -0.03 3.02 2.76
CA GLY A 359 0.60 2.07 3.65
C GLY A 359 -0.38 1.50 4.66
N ILE A 360 0.02 0.38 5.25
CA ILE A 360 -0.68 -0.25 6.36
C ILE A 360 0.02 0.20 7.64
N ASP A 361 -0.70 0.90 8.51
CA ASP A 361 -0.23 1.22 9.84
C ASP A 361 -0.74 0.18 10.84
N ILE A 362 0.13 -0.74 11.27
CA ILE A 362 -0.21 -1.79 12.23
C ILE A 362 -0.53 -1.26 13.64
N SER A 363 -0.19 0.00 13.93
CA SER A 363 -0.58 0.65 15.19
C SER A 363 -2.03 1.13 15.17
N ASN A 364 -2.60 1.32 13.98
CA ASN A 364 -3.99 1.70 13.78
C ASN A 364 -4.90 0.46 13.77
N ASN A 365 -5.88 0.43 14.67
CA ASN A 365 -6.84 -0.68 14.78
C ASN A 365 -7.61 -0.96 13.47
N TYR A 366 -7.90 0.06 12.67
CA TYR A 366 -8.59 -0.13 11.38
C TYR A 366 -7.73 -0.92 10.38
N ASP A 367 -6.46 -0.54 10.26
CA ASP A 367 -5.50 -1.17 9.36
C ASP A 367 -5.09 -2.57 9.83
N LEU A 368 -4.90 -2.73 11.14
CA LEU A 368 -4.67 -4.04 11.77
C LEU A 368 -5.81 -5.00 11.49
N ASN A 369 -7.07 -4.55 11.65
CA ASN A 369 -8.25 -5.37 11.36
C ASN A 369 -8.34 -5.75 9.88
N PHE A 370 -8.03 -4.83 8.97
CA PHE A 370 -7.95 -5.15 7.54
C PHE A 370 -6.91 -6.24 7.27
N MET A 371 -5.71 -6.11 7.82
CA MET A 371 -4.63 -7.08 7.63
C MET A 371 -5.01 -8.47 8.18
N LEU A 372 -5.54 -8.54 9.39
CA LEU A 372 -5.99 -9.79 10.01
C LEU A 372 -7.12 -10.45 9.19
N LEU A 373 -8.08 -9.65 8.72
CA LEU A 373 -9.17 -10.13 7.88
C LEU A 373 -8.65 -10.68 6.55
N PHE A 374 -7.70 -9.99 5.92
CA PHE A 374 -7.08 -10.41 4.67
C PHE A 374 -6.32 -11.74 4.86
N GLU A 375 -5.51 -11.85 5.91
CA GLU A 375 -4.76 -13.06 6.23
C GLU A 375 -5.70 -14.23 6.55
N GLN A 376 -6.78 -13.98 7.30
CA GLN A 376 -7.78 -15.00 7.61
C GLN A 376 -8.48 -15.54 6.35
N GLU A 377 -8.81 -14.66 5.39
CA GLU A 377 -9.52 -15.05 4.17
C GLU A 377 -8.61 -15.74 3.16
N TYR A 378 -7.39 -15.20 2.95
CA TYR A 378 -6.51 -15.61 1.85
C TYR A 378 -5.28 -16.43 2.28
N GLY A 379 -5.00 -16.53 3.59
CA GLY A 379 -3.84 -17.26 4.11
C GLY A 379 -2.49 -16.70 3.63
N THR A 380 -2.44 -15.41 3.30
CA THR A 380 -1.25 -14.75 2.74
C THR A 380 -1.25 -13.25 3.04
N ASN A 381 -0.12 -12.60 2.81
CA ASN A 381 0.03 -11.16 3.00
C ASN A 381 -0.72 -10.36 1.93
N THR A 382 -1.06 -9.11 2.27
CA THR A 382 -1.76 -8.19 1.37
C THR A 382 -0.98 -7.95 0.07
N ARG A 383 -1.70 -7.82 -1.04
CA ARG A 383 -1.13 -7.42 -2.33
C ARG A 383 -1.16 -5.90 -2.50
N GLN A 384 -0.39 -5.40 -3.48
CA GLN A 384 -0.06 -3.98 -3.65
C GLN A 384 -1.26 -3.01 -3.56
N TYR A 385 -2.41 -3.37 -4.14
CA TYR A 385 -3.59 -2.49 -4.19
C TYR A 385 -4.79 -3.01 -3.39
N SER A 386 -4.61 -4.07 -2.61
CA SER A 386 -5.70 -4.66 -1.82
C SER A 386 -6.22 -3.69 -0.75
N LYS A 387 -5.33 -2.99 -0.06
CA LYS A 387 -5.75 -1.97 0.92
C LYS A 387 -6.52 -0.82 0.27
N GLU A 388 -6.03 -0.29 -0.84
CA GLU A 388 -6.70 0.81 -1.55
C GLU A 388 -8.11 0.40 -2.03
N GLY A 389 -8.25 -0.82 -2.57
CA GLY A 389 -9.57 -1.35 -2.96
C GLY A 389 -10.52 -1.50 -1.77
N TYR A 390 -10.01 -1.97 -0.64
CA TYR A 390 -10.77 -2.11 0.61
C TYR A 390 -11.21 -0.73 1.15
N ASP A 391 -10.27 0.20 1.30
CA ASP A 391 -10.48 1.52 1.87
C ASP A 391 -11.47 2.37 1.06
N ILE A 392 -11.37 2.33 -0.28
CA ILE A 392 -12.33 3.01 -1.16
C ILE A 392 -13.75 2.52 -0.90
N VAL A 393 -13.97 1.21 -0.82
CA VAL A 393 -15.31 0.66 -0.59
C VAL A 393 -15.80 0.98 0.83
N MET A 394 -14.94 0.81 1.84
CA MET A 394 -15.28 1.12 3.22
C MET A 394 -15.66 2.60 3.40
N HIS A 395 -15.01 3.50 2.66
CA HIS A 395 -15.32 4.92 2.69
C HIS A 395 -16.62 5.28 1.99
N PHE A 396 -16.81 4.83 0.74
CA PHE A 396 -17.95 5.28 -0.07
C PHE A 396 -19.22 4.46 0.12
N CYS A 397 -19.12 3.22 0.60
CA CYS A 397 -20.27 2.33 0.82
C CYS A 397 -20.54 2.05 2.31
N GLY A 398 -19.55 2.32 3.17
CA GLY A 398 -19.62 2.13 4.62
C GLY A 398 -19.78 3.44 5.40
N ASN A 399 -19.41 3.39 6.67
CA ASN A 399 -19.43 4.53 7.59
C ASN A 399 -18.00 5.00 7.97
N ASN A 400 -16.98 4.52 7.26
CA ASN A 400 -15.59 4.76 7.63
C ASN A 400 -15.07 6.06 6.98
N ASN A 401 -14.61 7.01 7.79
CA ASN A 401 -14.04 8.26 7.31
C ASN A 401 -12.54 8.12 7.07
N ILE A 402 -12.16 7.46 5.99
CA ILE A 402 -10.75 7.18 5.63
C ILE A 402 -10.13 8.33 4.81
N TYR A 403 -10.91 8.92 3.90
CA TYR A 403 -10.44 9.99 3.02
C TYR A 403 -11.06 11.34 3.37
N ASP A 404 -10.25 12.40 3.32
CA ASP A 404 -10.71 13.78 3.35
C ASP A 404 -10.58 14.41 1.97
N PHE A 405 -11.61 15.12 1.51
CA PHE A 405 -11.62 15.72 0.18
C PHE A 405 -11.61 17.24 0.18
N ASN A 406 -10.64 17.81 -0.54
CA ASN A 406 -10.69 19.21 -0.92
C ASN A 406 -11.62 19.38 -2.12
N ARG A 407 -12.72 20.11 -1.91
CA ARG A 407 -13.71 20.41 -2.95
C ARG A 407 -13.36 21.70 -3.68
N ASN A 408 -12.92 21.59 -4.93
CA ASN A 408 -12.80 22.75 -5.80
C ASN A 408 -14.19 23.12 -6.34
N ILE A 409 -14.62 24.38 -6.19
CA ILE A 409 -15.92 24.84 -6.71
C ILE A 409 -15.97 24.56 -8.22
N GLY A 410 -16.95 23.76 -8.66
CA GLY A 410 -17.09 23.36 -10.07
C GLY A 410 -16.05 22.36 -10.57
N GLY A 411 -15.25 21.76 -9.68
CA GLY A 411 -14.19 20.81 -10.02
C GLY A 411 -14.30 19.47 -9.29
N CYS A 412 -13.33 18.58 -9.55
CA CYS A 412 -13.27 17.27 -8.90
C CYS A 412 -12.92 17.38 -7.41
N ASN A 413 -13.36 16.37 -6.66
CA ASN A 413 -12.99 16.15 -5.26
C ASN A 413 -11.61 15.49 -5.24
N GLU A 414 -10.65 16.08 -4.53
CA GLU A 414 -9.27 15.59 -4.47
C GLU A 414 -8.93 15.18 -3.05
N ASN A 415 -8.48 13.93 -2.87
CA ASN A 415 -8.03 13.45 -1.58
C ASN A 415 -6.93 14.36 -1.03
N SER A 416 -7.00 14.62 0.26
CA SER A 416 -6.18 15.54 1.02
C SER A 416 -5.79 15.01 2.39
N SER A 417 -6.11 13.75 2.71
CA SER A 417 -5.65 13.07 3.92
C SER A 417 -4.49 12.13 3.59
N ALA A 418 -3.43 12.29 4.38
CA ALA A 418 -2.38 11.30 4.61
C ALA A 418 -1.58 11.75 5.81
N GLU A 419 -1.11 10.78 6.56
CA GLU A 419 -0.13 11.01 7.61
C GLU A 419 1.27 11.08 7.01
N ILE A 420 2.18 11.74 7.72
CA ILE A 420 3.59 11.78 7.34
C ILE A 420 4.30 10.72 8.17
N PHE A 421 5.09 9.89 7.48
CA PHE A 421 5.87 8.84 8.08
C PHE A 421 7.36 9.14 7.88
N HIS A 422 8.20 8.53 8.71
CA HIS A 422 9.65 8.57 8.57
C HIS A 422 10.29 7.22 8.92
N TYR A 423 11.52 7.02 8.46
CA TYR A 423 12.25 5.77 8.70
C TYR A 423 13.00 5.81 10.03
N VAL A 424 12.66 4.89 10.93
CA VAL A 424 13.32 4.68 12.23
C VAL A 424 13.51 3.18 12.42
N ASP A 425 14.71 2.75 12.81
CA ASP A 425 15.04 1.34 13.04
C ASP A 425 14.59 0.39 11.92
N TYR A 426 14.82 0.79 10.65
CA TYR A 426 14.42 0.06 9.44
C TYR A 426 12.92 -0.10 9.22
N GLU A 427 12.09 0.57 10.03
CA GLU A 427 10.64 0.61 9.91
C GLU A 427 10.17 2.00 9.49
N LEU A 428 9.05 2.06 8.79
CA LEU A 428 8.40 3.31 8.41
C LEU A 428 7.27 3.58 9.40
N LEU A 429 7.43 4.59 10.25
CA LEU A 429 6.52 4.90 11.35
C LEU A 429 5.89 6.29 11.20
N PRO A 430 4.66 6.51 11.70
CA PRO A 430 4.04 7.84 11.68
C PRO A 430 4.86 8.82 12.52
N VAL A 431 4.95 10.07 12.05
CA VAL A 431 5.65 11.14 12.75
C VAL A 431 4.75 11.71 13.84
N GLU A 432 5.26 11.76 15.08
CA GLU A 432 4.55 12.26 16.27
C GLU A 432 4.20 13.76 16.25
#